data_AF-A0A2V7X7R9-F1
#
_entry.id   AF-A0A2V7X7R9-F1
#
_cell.length_a   1.000
_cell.length_b   1.000
_cell.length_c   1.000
_cell.angle_alpha   90.00
_cell.angle_beta   90.00
_cell.angle_gamma   90.00
#
_symmetry.space_group_name_H-M   'P 1'
#
loop_
_entity.id
_entity.type
_entity.pdbx_description
1 polymer ?
#
loop_
_entity_poly.entity_id
_entity_poly.type
_entity_poly.pdbx_seq_one_letter_code
_entity_poly.pdbx_strand_id
1 'polypeptide(L)'
;MTDLTFLTATTMVAQIREKKLSPVELTEAHHPERVEREAREAQSAIAEGRVLGPLHGVPISIKSSIDVAGMRIESGTRLRAGAVAANDAPLVQRLRRAGAIILGVTNTPELLMAWETDNLLYGRTNSSWDVERTPGGSSGGEAAAIASGMSAAGVGSDGGGSIRVPAHFSGICGLKPTPGRLPSTGHFPASGGPFAFLGVVGPMARTVGDLKVLFEVMQGPDDGDTCAAPVPVTWPADHELMRRKIGYFEDDGPTAVPWLRQKSAGQFGWQRMRWRTPDFRWSHFAPRV
;
A
#
# COMPACT_ATOMS: atom_id res chain seq x y z
N MET A 1 -16.50 -1.27 -23.78
CA MET A 1 -15.13 -0.73 -23.65
C MET A 1 -14.57 -1.25 -22.34
N THR A 2 -13.30 -1.62 -22.30
CA THR A 2 -12.62 -1.97 -21.04
C THR A 2 -12.58 -0.72 -20.17
N ASP A 3 -13.00 -0.83 -18.91
CA ASP A 3 -12.88 0.26 -17.95
C ASP A 3 -11.39 0.49 -17.63
N LEU A 4 -10.88 1.66 -18.02
CA LEU A 4 -9.48 2.04 -17.86
C LEU A 4 -9.05 2.02 -16.40
N THR A 5 -9.97 2.33 -15.48
CA THR A 5 -9.69 2.48 -14.05
C THR A 5 -9.37 1.16 -13.35
N PHE A 6 -9.78 0.04 -13.95
CA PHE A 6 -9.56 -1.31 -13.43
C PHE A 6 -8.40 -2.06 -14.09
N LEU A 7 -7.70 -1.46 -15.07
CA LEU A 7 -6.46 -2.03 -15.60
C LEU A 7 -5.44 -2.21 -14.47
N THR A 8 -4.54 -3.20 -14.57
CA THR A 8 -3.43 -3.31 -13.62
C THR A 8 -2.39 -2.22 -13.91
N ALA A 9 -1.65 -1.76 -12.91
CA ALA A 9 -0.61 -0.75 -13.11
C ALA A 9 0.41 -1.21 -14.17
N THR A 10 0.80 -2.48 -14.11
CA THR A 10 1.64 -3.13 -15.12
C THR A 10 1.05 -3.12 -16.53
N THR A 11 -0.26 -3.33 -16.68
CA THR A 11 -0.95 -3.25 -17.98
C THR A 11 -1.03 -1.80 -18.48
N MET A 12 -1.31 -0.84 -17.60
CA MET A 12 -1.33 0.59 -17.94
C MET A 12 0.01 1.02 -18.53
N VAL A 13 1.13 0.70 -17.86
CA VAL A 13 2.48 1.02 -18.34
C VAL A 13 2.77 0.38 -19.70
N ALA A 14 2.38 -0.88 -19.89
CA ALA A 14 2.55 -1.57 -21.17
C ALA A 14 1.78 -0.86 -22.29
N GLN A 15 0.52 -0.51 -22.07
CA GLN A 15 -0.31 0.18 -23.06
C GLN A 15 0.19 1.62 -23.34
N ILE A 16 0.69 2.32 -22.32
CA ILE A 16 1.31 3.65 -22.48
C ILE A 16 2.58 3.55 -23.35
N ARG A 17 3.44 2.56 -23.11
CA ARG A 17 4.65 2.32 -23.92
C ARG A 17 4.33 2.01 -25.37
N GLU A 18 3.24 1.27 -25.60
CA GLU A 18 2.72 0.95 -26.93
C GLU A 18 1.91 2.11 -27.56
N LYS A 19 1.79 3.25 -26.87
CA LYS A 19 1.00 4.43 -27.29
C LYS A 19 -0.48 4.11 -27.54
N LYS A 20 -1.00 3.07 -26.89
CA LYS A 20 -2.42 2.69 -26.90
C LYS A 20 -3.25 3.46 -25.87
N LEU A 21 -2.57 4.04 -24.88
CA LEU A 21 -3.18 4.78 -23.77
C LEU A 21 -2.36 6.04 -23.48
N SER A 22 -3.03 7.17 -23.31
CA SER A 22 -2.42 8.42 -22.86
C SER A 22 -2.37 8.48 -21.33
N PRO A 23 -1.25 8.93 -20.71
CA PRO A 23 -1.23 9.26 -19.29
C PRO A 23 -2.27 10.29 -18.88
N VAL A 24 -2.64 11.21 -19.80
CA VAL A 24 -3.67 12.24 -19.56
C VAL A 24 -5.05 11.58 -19.49
N GLU A 25 -5.44 10.82 -20.52
CA GLU A 25 -6.72 10.10 -20.56
C GLU A 25 -6.86 9.14 -19.37
N LEU A 26 -5.77 8.46 -19.01
CA LEU A 26 -5.76 7.56 -17.87
C LEU A 26 -5.94 8.32 -16.55
N THR A 27 -5.22 9.41 -16.34
CA THR A 27 -5.34 10.21 -15.10
C THR A 27 -6.74 10.82 -14.97
N GLU A 28 -7.29 11.35 -16.06
CA GLU A 28 -8.65 11.90 -16.10
C GLU A 28 -9.70 10.83 -15.78
N ALA A 29 -9.52 9.59 -16.26
CA ALA A 29 -10.40 8.47 -15.93
C ALA A 29 -10.38 8.13 -14.43
N HIS A 30 -9.23 8.23 -13.78
CA HIS A 30 -9.08 7.95 -12.35
C HIS A 30 -9.52 9.11 -11.45
N HIS A 31 -9.25 10.35 -11.85
CA HIS A 31 -9.56 11.53 -11.06
C HIS A 31 -9.79 12.76 -11.97
N PRO A 32 -11.03 12.97 -12.47
CA PRO A 32 -11.32 13.95 -13.53
C PRO A 32 -11.02 15.41 -13.16
N GLU A 33 -10.87 15.72 -11.87
CA GLU A 33 -10.65 17.09 -11.39
C GLU A 33 -9.19 17.42 -11.02
N ARG A 34 -8.21 16.51 -11.20
CA ARG A 34 -6.82 16.76 -10.77
C ARG A 34 -5.75 16.20 -11.70
N VAL A 35 -4.57 16.81 -11.55
CA VAL A 35 -3.25 16.34 -12.03
C VAL A 35 -3.03 16.44 -13.55
N GLU A 36 -3.55 17.50 -14.18
CA GLU A 36 -3.22 17.79 -15.58
C GLU A 36 -1.72 17.97 -15.82
N ARG A 37 -1.00 18.63 -14.90
CA ARG A 37 0.41 18.97 -15.14
C ARG A 37 1.30 17.72 -15.22
N GLU A 38 1.28 16.86 -14.20
CA GLU A 38 2.15 15.67 -14.18
C GLU A 38 1.76 14.68 -15.30
N ALA A 39 0.46 14.57 -15.61
CA ALA A 39 -0.01 13.74 -16.72
C ALA A 39 0.44 14.28 -18.08
N ARG A 40 0.38 15.60 -18.29
CA ARG A 40 0.91 16.25 -19.51
C ARG A 40 2.42 16.12 -19.62
N GLU A 41 3.16 16.25 -18.51
CA GLU A 41 4.61 16.02 -18.47
C GLU A 41 4.95 14.56 -18.82
N ALA A 42 4.20 13.60 -18.28
CA ALA A 42 4.33 12.18 -18.62
C ALA A 42 4.03 11.91 -20.10
N GLN A 43 3.01 12.57 -20.66
CA GLN A 43 2.68 12.47 -22.10
C GLN A 43 3.78 13.07 -22.99
N SER A 44 4.34 14.22 -22.61
CA SER A 44 5.45 14.85 -23.35
C SER A 44 6.70 13.97 -23.35
N ALA A 45 7.01 13.31 -22.23
CA ALA A 45 8.14 12.38 -22.16
C ALA A 45 8.04 11.22 -23.19
N ILE A 46 6.82 10.77 -23.51
CA ILE A 46 6.58 9.76 -24.56
C ILE A 46 6.85 10.35 -25.95
N ALA A 47 6.36 11.57 -26.21
CA ALA A 47 6.54 12.24 -27.50
C ALA A 47 8.01 12.53 -27.79
N GLU A 48 8.78 12.87 -26.75
CA GLU A 48 10.21 13.15 -26.81
C GLU A 48 11.09 11.89 -26.82
N GLY A 49 10.52 10.69 -26.68
CA GLY A 49 11.27 9.43 -26.68
C GLY A 49 12.19 9.26 -25.46
N ARG A 50 11.84 9.87 -24.31
CA ARG A 50 12.60 9.70 -23.06
C ARG A 50 12.49 8.26 -22.55
N VAL A 51 13.48 7.84 -21.75
CA VAL A 51 13.41 6.54 -21.05
C VAL A 51 12.27 6.59 -20.04
N LEU A 52 11.29 5.70 -20.21
CA LEU A 52 10.10 5.64 -19.36
C LEU A 52 10.34 4.71 -18.17
N GLY A 53 10.04 5.20 -16.96
CA GLY A 53 10.17 4.42 -15.74
C GLY A 53 9.19 3.23 -15.65
N PRO A 54 9.34 2.37 -14.63
CA PRO A 54 8.49 1.19 -14.45
C PRO A 54 7.05 1.50 -14.02
N LEU A 55 6.75 2.74 -13.64
CA LEU A 55 5.41 3.23 -13.27
C LEU A 55 4.98 4.43 -14.12
N HIS A 56 5.59 4.63 -15.30
CA HIS A 56 5.36 5.82 -16.12
C HIS A 56 3.88 6.03 -16.46
N GLY A 57 3.34 7.16 -16.03
CA GLY A 57 1.96 7.57 -16.25
C GLY A 57 0.93 6.83 -15.39
N VAL A 58 1.34 5.99 -14.43
CA VAL A 58 0.42 5.26 -13.55
C VAL A 58 -0.08 6.19 -12.44
N PRO A 59 -1.41 6.39 -12.31
CA PRO A 59 -1.98 7.18 -11.23
C PRO A 59 -2.07 6.36 -9.94
N ILE A 60 -1.46 6.89 -8.87
CA ILE A 60 -1.42 6.25 -7.55
C ILE A 60 -1.81 7.21 -6.43
N SER A 61 -2.25 6.64 -5.31
CA SER A 61 -2.60 7.34 -4.09
C SER A 61 -1.58 7.09 -2.97
N ILE A 62 -1.48 8.02 -2.02
CA ILE A 62 -0.57 7.93 -0.89
C ILE A 62 -1.35 8.17 0.41
N LYS A 63 -1.18 7.32 1.43
CA LYS A 63 -1.83 7.55 2.73
C LYS A 63 -1.43 8.90 3.32
N SER A 64 -2.38 9.66 3.89
CA SER A 64 -2.13 11.02 4.44
C SER A 64 -1.17 11.11 5.63
N SER A 65 -0.64 9.98 6.10
CA SER A 65 0.46 9.92 7.04
C SER A 65 1.84 9.96 6.41
N ILE A 66 1.95 9.93 5.08
CA ILE A 66 3.22 9.93 4.37
C ILE A 66 3.38 11.28 3.67
N ASP A 67 4.54 11.89 3.86
CA ASP A 67 4.85 13.20 3.30
C ASP A 67 4.80 13.20 1.77
N VAL A 68 3.94 14.05 1.20
CA VAL A 68 3.88 14.35 -0.23
C VAL A 68 3.92 15.87 -0.40
N ALA A 69 4.93 16.38 -1.10
CA ALA A 69 5.20 17.80 -1.24
C ALA A 69 3.96 18.56 -1.76
N GLY A 70 3.58 19.62 -1.04
CA GLY A 70 2.44 20.47 -1.38
C GLY A 70 1.08 19.86 -1.06
N MET A 71 0.99 18.66 -0.48
CA MET A 71 -0.27 18.02 -0.08
C MET A 71 -0.50 18.08 1.43
N ARG A 72 -1.77 18.00 1.83
CA ARG A 72 -2.22 18.04 3.24
C ARG A 72 -2.01 16.70 3.93
N ILE A 73 -1.05 16.62 4.84
CA ILE A 73 -0.60 15.39 5.52
C ILE A 73 -1.06 15.35 6.98
N GLU A 74 -2.38 15.41 7.13
CA GLU A 74 -3.02 15.68 8.43
C GLU A 74 -3.23 14.42 9.27
N SER A 75 -3.03 13.22 8.69
CA SER A 75 -3.11 11.93 9.39
C SER A 75 -4.38 11.74 10.22
N GLY A 76 -5.51 12.26 9.71
CA GLY A 76 -6.82 12.17 10.35
C GLY A 76 -6.96 12.90 11.69
N THR A 77 -6.01 13.74 12.12
CA THR A 77 -6.08 14.42 13.42
C THR A 77 -6.19 15.93 13.31
N ARG A 78 -7.06 16.53 14.13
CA ARG A 78 -7.19 18.00 14.23
C ARG A 78 -5.91 18.69 14.69
N LEU A 79 -5.01 17.96 15.37
CA LEU A 79 -3.69 18.47 15.76
C LEU A 79 -2.80 18.86 14.57
N ARG A 80 -3.08 18.28 13.40
CA ARG A 80 -2.35 18.54 12.16
C ARG A 80 -3.24 19.17 11.09
N ALA A 81 -4.39 19.74 11.47
CA ALA A 81 -5.26 20.44 10.52
C ALA A 81 -4.48 21.54 9.79
N GLY A 82 -4.48 21.51 8.46
CA GLY A 82 -3.73 22.39 7.59
C GLY A 82 -2.25 22.05 7.40
N ALA A 83 -1.73 20.96 7.99
CA ALA A 83 -0.33 20.57 7.82
C ALA A 83 -0.06 20.18 6.36
N VAL A 84 0.86 20.87 5.70
CA VAL A 84 1.29 20.61 4.32
C VAL A 84 2.74 20.16 4.32
N ALA A 85 3.04 19.09 3.59
CA ALA A 85 4.42 18.60 3.49
C ALA A 85 5.25 19.56 2.63
N ALA A 86 6.42 19.98 3.12
CA ALA A 86 7.35 20.78 2.33
C ALA A 86 8.07 19.93 1.27
N ASN A 87 8.34 18.66 1.58
CA ASN A 87 9.08 17.74 0.75
C ASN A 87 8.34 16.42 0.62
N ASP A 88 8.61 15.69 -0.47
CA ASP A 88 8.20 14.30 -0.59
C ASP A 88 9.02 13.42 0.35
N ALA A 89 8.38 12.44 0.97
CA ALA A 89 9.07 11.32 1.60
C ALA A 89 9.99 10.62 0.57
N PRO A 90 11.14 10.05 0.97
CA PRO A 90 12.08 9.42 0.04
C PRO A 90 11.46 8.37 -0.89
N LEU A 91 10.52 7.56 -0.38
CA LEU A 91 9.78 6.59 -1.19
C LEU A 91 8.84 7.25 -2.21
N VAL A 92 8.24 8.40 -1.88
CA VAL A 92 7.39 9.15 -2.80
C VAL A 92 8.23 9.76 -3.92
N GLN A 93 9.43 10.28 -3.60
CA GLN A 93 10.38 10.73 -4.61
C GLN A 93 10.80 9.60 -5.56
N ARG A 94 10.97 8.37 -5.04
CA ARG A 94 11.27 7.18 -5.86
C ARG A 94 10.13 6.84 -6.81
N LEU A 95 8.88 6.88 -6.31
CA LEU A 95 7.68 6.67 -7.13
C LEU A 95 7.56 7.69 -8.25
N ARG A 96 7.75 8.98 -7.95
CA ARG A 96 7.77 10.04 -8.98
C ARG A 96 8.88 9.85 -10.00
N ARG A 97 10.10 9.50 -9.56
CA ARG A 97 11.22 9.18 -10.47
C ARG A 97 10.96 7.96 -11.34
N ALA A 98 10.18 7.00 -10.84
CA ALA A 98 9.68 5.86 -11.63
C ALA A 98 8.56 6.22 -12.61
N GLY A 99 8.13 7.48 -12.62
CA GLY A 99 7.13 8.03 -13.53
C GLY A 99 5.68 7.94 -13.02
N ALA A 100 5.46 7.56 -11.76
CA ALA A 100 4.12 7.52 -11.18
C ALA A 100 3.55 8.94 -11.03
N ILE A 101 2.24 9.07 -11.23
CA ILE A 101 1.47 10.30 -11.05
C ILE A 101 0.78 10.21 -9.69
N ILE A 102 1.05 11.16 -8.79
CA ILE A 102 0.46 11.14 -7.44
C ILE A 102 -0.87 11.90 -7.47
N LEU A 103 -1.99 11.18 -7.39
CA LEU A 103 -3.34 11.74 -7.46
C LEU A 103 -3.65 12.66 -6.28
N GLY A 104 -3.16 12.29 -5.10
CA GLY A 104 -3.51 12.91 -3.85
C GLY A 104 -3.18 12.01 -2.68
N VAL A 105 -3.63 12.45 -1.51
CA VAL A 105 -3.53 11.66 -0.28
C VAL A 105 -4.87 11.12 0.18
N THR A 106 -4.87 9.98 0.85
CA THR A 106 -6.09 9.31 1.30
C THR A 106 -6.34 9.41 2.80
N ASN A 107 -7.62 9.30 3.15
CA ASN A 107 -8.11 9.42 4.52
C ASN A 107 -7.60 8.30 5.44
N THR A 108 -7.49 8.61 6.73
CA THR A 108 -7.06 7.69 7.79
C THR A 108 -7.86 7.95 9.05
N PRO A 109 -8.01 7.00 10.00
CA PRO A 109 -8.46 7.35 11.34
C PRO A 109 -7.47 8.28 12.03
N GLU A 110 -7.94 8.92 13.11
CA GLU A 110 -7.11 9.80 13.93
C GLU A 110 -5.82 9.10 14.40
N LEU A 111 -4.67 9.73 14.08
CA LEU A 111 -3.33 9.22 14.42
C LEU A 111 -3.03 7.81 13.93
N LEU A 112 -3.80 7.30 12.96
CA LEU A 112 -3.72 5.94 12.43
C LEU A 112 -4.15 4.84 13.40
N MET A 113 -4.78 5.19 14.53
CA MET A 113 -5.02 4.29 15.67
C MET A 113 -6.42 3.67 15.66
N ALA A 114 -6.85 3.13 14.52
CA ALA A 114 -8.05 2.31 14.44
C ALA A 114 -8.00 1.33 13.24
N TRP A 115 -8.80 0.26 13.33
CA TRP A 115 -9.09 -0.64 12.21
C TRP A 115 -10.32 -0.23 11.40
N GLU A 116 -10.86 0.96 11.66
CA GLU A 116 -11.83 1.66 10.82
C GLU A 116 -11.21 2.99 10.35
N THR A 117 -11.79 3.60 9.32
CA THR A 117 -11.30 4.87 8.78
C THR A 117 -12.36 5.96 8.99
N ASP A 118 -12.30 6.61 10.14
CA ASP A 118 -13.21 7.66 10.57
C ASP A 118 -12.46 8.70 11.41
N ASN A 119 -12.74 9.98 11.19
CA ASN A 119 -12.09 11.07 11.92
C ASN A 119 -12.89 12.38 11.86
N LEU A 120 -12.51 13.33 12.71
CA LEU A 120 -13.19 14.62 12.87
C LEU A 120 -12.81 15.71 11.85
N LEU A 121 -11.96 15.40 10.86
CA LEU A 121 -11.56 16.32 9.79
C LEU A 121 -12.33 16.05 8.49
N TYR A 122 -12.40 14.79 8.08
CA TYR A 122 -12.93 14.35 6.80
C TYR A 122 -14.14 13.40 6.95
N GLY A 123 -14.45 12.99 8.19
CA GLY A 123 -15.47 12.00 8.45
C GLY A 123 -15.05 10.58 8.06
N ARG A 124 -16.06 9.73 7.89
CA ARG A 124 -15.90 8.31 7.60
C ARG A 124 -15.63 8.04 6.13
N THR A 125 -14.65 7.18 5.88
CA THR A 125 -14.51 6.49 4.59
C THR A 125 -15.32 5.21 4.62
N ASN A 126 -16.13 4.99 3.59
CA ASN A 126 -16.97 3.81 3.44
C ASN A 126 -16.33 2.79 2.48
N SER A 127 -16.75 1.53 2.58
CA SER A 127 -16.30 0.45 1.69
C SER A 127 -16.89 0.61 0.29
N SER A 128 -16.11 0.28 -0.73
CA SER A 128 -16.55 0.23 -2.13
C SER A 128 -17.53 -0.92 -2.41
N TRP A 129 -17.58 -1.94 -1.53
CA TRP A 129 -18.46 -3.09 -1.67
C TRP A 129 -19.85 -2.88 -1.05
N ASP A 130 -19.91 -2.06 0.00
CA ASP A 130 -21.12 -1.73 0.75
C ASP A 130 -20.86 -0.42 1.50
N VAL A 131 -21.55 0.65 1.09
CA VAL A 131 -21.31 2.00 1.62
C VAL A 131 -21.73 2.17 3.08
N GLU A 132 -22.46 1.21 3.65
CA GLU A 132 -22.80 1.18 5.08
C GLU A 132 -21.69 0.51 5.93
N ARG A 133 -20.61 0.02 5.29
CA ARG A 133 -19.52 -0.70 5.95
C ARG A 133 -18.20 0.04 5.90
N THR A 134 -17.32 -0.31 6.83
CA THR A 134 -15.93 0.16 6.85
C THR A 134 -15.10 -0.53 5.76
N PRO A 135 -14.18 0.19 5.09
CA PRO A 135 -13.14 -0.41 4.26
C PRO A 135 -11.99 -1.00 5.10
N GLY A 136 -12.09 -0.95 6.43
CA GLY A 136 -11.00 -1.28 7.35
C GLY A 136 -10.11 -0.07 7.66
N GLY A 137 -8.98 -0.31 8.30
CA GLY A 137 -8.10 0.76 8.76
C GLY A 137 -6.76 0.26 9.29
N SER A 138 -5.76 1.14 9.42
CA SER A 138 -5.87 2.59 9.24
C SER A 138 -5.60 3.09 7.81
N SER A 139 -5.25 2.21 6.87
CA SER A 139 -5.10 2.55 5.45
C SER A 139 -6.39 2.32 4.65
N GLY A 140 -7.56 2.58 5.25
CA GLY A 140 -8.84 2.31 4.61
C GLY A 140 -9.17 3.27 3.47
N GLY A 141 -8.65 4.51 3.49
CA GLY A 141 -8.72 5.43 2.36
C GLY A 141 -8.02 4.87 1.11
N GLU A 142 -6.81 4.32 1.26
CA GLU A 142 -6.11 3.63 0.18
C GLU A 142 -6.92 2.44 -0.34
N ALA A 143 -7.42 1.59 0.55
CA ALA A 143 -8.17 0.40 0.15
C ALA A 143 -9.46 0.74 -0.59
N ALA A 144 -10.22 1.72 -0.10
CA ALA A 144 -11.42 2.20 -0.78
C ALA A 144 -11.10 2.78 -2.15
N ALA A 145 -10.07 3.64 -2.27
CA ALA A 145 -9.68 4.26 -3.53
C ALA A 145 -9.21 3.24 -4.59
N ILE A 146 -8.45 2.22 -4.17
CA ILE A 146 -7.95 1.19 -5.09
C ILE A 146 -9.08 0.25 -5.52
N ALA A 147 -9.95 -0.14 -4.59
CA ALA A 147 -11.05 -1.06 -4.86
C ALA A 147 -12.17 -0.43 -5.70
N SER A 148 -12.40 0.87 -5.58
CA SER A 148 -13.38 1.61 -6.40
C SER A 148 -12.86 2.03 -7.78
N GLY A 149 -11.57 1.81 -8.07
CA GLY A 149 -10.95 2.25 -9.33
C GLY A 149 -10.47 3.69 -9.31
N MET A 150 -10.65 4.46 -8.24
CA MET A 150 -10.11 5.84 -8.15
C MET A 150 -8.58 5.88 -8.22
N SER A 151 -7.91 4.80 -7.84
CA SER A 151 -6.45 4.67 -7.85
C SER A 151 -6.02 3.32 -8.42
N ALA A 152 -4.94 3.27 -9.22
CA ALA A 152 -4.44 2.02 -9.77
C ALA A 152 -3.71 1.17 -8.70
N ALA A 153 -3.01 1.85 -7.80
CA ALA A 153 -2.26 1.29 -6.69
C ALA A 153 -1.97 2.41 -5.67
N GLY A 154 -1.42 2.07 -4.52
CA GLY A 154 -1.06 3.09 -3.56
C GLY A 154 -0.19 2.61 -2.42
N VAL A 155 0.01 3.49 -1.45
CA VAL A 155 0.97 3.29 -0.37
C VAL A 155 0.30 3.52 0.97
N GLY A 156 0.26 2.47 1.79
CA GLY A 156 -0.27 2.49 3.16
C GLY A 156 0.82 2.35 4.21
N SER A 157 0.41 2.24 5.47
CA SER A 157 1.30 1.87 6.59
C SER A 157 0.64 0.87 7.53
N ASP A 158 1.45 0.02 8.18
CA ASP A 158 1.01 -1.12 8.98
C ASP A 158 1.96 -1.35 10.17
N GLY A 159 1.44 -1.17 11.38
CA GLY A 159 2.06 -1.65 12.62
C GLY A 159 1.29 -2.78 13.31
N GLY A 160 -0.03 -2.83 13.09
CA GLY A 160 -0.94 -3.80 13.73
C GLY A 160 -1.97 -4.40 12.76
N GLY A 161 -1.70 -4.41 11.46
CA GLY A 161 -2.62 -4.89 10.43
C GLY A 161 -3.09 -3.80 9.46
N SER A 162 -2.62 -2.56 9.59
CA SER A 162 -3.21 -1.41 8.92
C SER A 162 -3.04 -1.33 7.40
N ILE A 163 -2.28 -2.25 6.78
CA ILE A 163 -2.32 -2.52 5.32
C ILE A 163 -3.17 -3.77 5.06
N ARG A 164 -2.94 -4.83 5.83
CA ARG A 164 -3.52 -6.17 5.60
C ARG A 164 -5.03 -6.23 5.88
N VAL A 165 -5.50 -5.60 6.96
CA VAL A 165 -6.92 -5.53 7.35
C VAL A 165 -7.75 -4.79 6.28
N PRO A 166 -7.41 -3.55 5.89
CA PRO A 166 -8.20 -2.88 4.86
C PRO A 166 -8.06 -3.54 3.48
N ALA A 167 -6.90 -4.11 3.15
CA ALA A 167 -6.77 -4.89 1.92
C ALA A 167 -7.71 -6.12 1.92
N HIS A 168 -7.81 -6.81 3.05
CA HIS A 168 -8.73 -7.94 3.22
C HIS A 168 -10.20 -7.51 3.09
N PHE A 169 -10.61 -6.42 3.73
CA PHE A 169 -12.01 -5.95 3.70
C PHE A 169 -12.41 -5.43 2.32
N SER A 170 -11.48 -4.82 1.59
CA SER A 170 -11.73 -4.27 0.25
C SER A 170 -11.39 -5.24 -0.89
N GLY A 171 -10.99 -6.48 -0.61
CA GLY A 171 -10.73 -7.48 -1.66
C GLY A 171 -9.55 -7.14 -2.58
N ILE A 172 -8.54 -6.45 -2.06
CA ILE A 172 -7.32 -6.08 -2.79
C ILE A 172 -6.08 -6.75 -2.17
N CYS A 173 -4.92 -6.61 -2.81
CA CYS A 173 -3.65 -7.09 -2.30
C CYS A 173 -2.97 -5.99 -1.45
N GLY A 174 -2.35 -6.38 -0.34
CA GLY A 174 -1.51 -5.50 0.48
C GLY A 174 -0.30 -6.24 1.02
N LEU A 175 0.87 -5.60 0.98
CA LEU A 175 2.10 -6.15 1.53
C LEU A 175 2.55 -5.32 2.72
N LYS A 176 2.70 -5.96 3.88
CA LYS A 176 3.47 -5.44 5.02
C LYS A 176 4.89 -5.99 4.94
N PRO A 177 5.89 -5.20 4.51
CA PRO A 177 7.27 -5.68 4.44
C PRO A 177 7.85 -6.03 5.82
N THR A 178 9.05 -6.60 5.79
CA THR A 178 9.93 -6.64 6.97
C THR A 178 10.21 -5.21 7.45
N PRO A 179 10.15 -4.92 8.76
CA PRO A 179 10.62 -3.65 9.30
C PRO A 179 12.02 -3.30 8.82
N GLY A 180 12.23 -2.04 8.44
CA GLY A 180 13.48 -1.58 7.83
C GLY A 180 13.68 -1.94 6.35
N ARG A 181 12.72 -2.60 5.68
CA ARG A 181 12.85 -2.93 4.25
C ARG A 181 12.53 -1.75 3.33
N LEU A 182 11.55 -0.94 3.71
CA LEU A 182 11.20 0.33 3.05
C LEU A 182 11.44 1.44 4.07
N PRO A 183 11.96 2.61 3.64
CA PRO A 183 12.19 3.72 4.55
C PRO A 183 10.88 4.32 5.03
N SER A 184 10.89 4.84 6.26
CA SER A 184 9.75 5.45 6.93
C SER A 184 9.91 6.96 7.17
N THR A 185 11.01 7.56 6.68
CA THR A 185 11.20 9.02 6.69
C THR A 185 10.01 9.73 6.05
N GLY A 186 9.51 10.75 6.74
CA GLY A 186 8.30 11.48 6.33
C GLY A 186 6.99 10.74 6.68
N HIS A 187 7.02 9.69 7.49
CA HIS A 187 5.80 9.08 8.05
C HIS A 187 5.40 9.75 9.38
N PHE A 188 4.11 10.00 9.59
CA PHE A 188 3.53 10.49 10.85
C PHE A 188 2.45 9.53 11.41
N PRO A 189 2.50 9.15 12.70
CA PRO A 189 3.59 9.39 13.65
C PRO A 189 4.93 8.81 13.16
N ALA A 190 6.04 9.42 13.56
CA ALA A 190 7.36 8.95 13.16
C ALA A 190 7.55 7.50 13.59
N SER A 191 8.02 6.64 12.67
CA SER A 191 8.30 5.24 12.97
C SER A 191 9.66 5.10 13.64
N GLY A 192 9.79 5.70 14.83
CA GLY A 192 11.02 5.74 15.62
C GLY A 192 10.93 4.90 16.89
N GLY A 193 12.10 4.68 17.51
CA GLY A 193 12.21 3.97 18.80
C GLY A 193 11.60 2.57 18.74
N PRO A 194 10.86 2.14 19.78
CA PRO A 194 10.23 0.82 19.80
C PRO A 194 9.24 0.56 18.64
N PHE A 195 8.63 1.62 18.08
CA PHE A 195 7.66 1.46 16.99
C PHE A 195 8.34 1.11 15.66
N ALA A 196 9.63 1.42 15.49
CA ALA A 196 10.40 1.07 14.29
C ALA A 196 10.47 -0.45 14.04
N PHE A 197 10.26 -1.28 15.07
CA PHE A 197 10.21 -2.74 14.96
C PHE A 197 8.87 -3.28 14.47
N LEU A 198 7.83 -2.44 14.42
CA LEU A 198 6.47 -2.85 14.07
C LEU A 198 5.94 -2.10 12.85
N GLY A 199 6.03 -0.77 12.91
CA GLY A 199 5.52 0.15 11.90
C GLY A 199 6.32 0.10 10.62
N VAL A 200 5.63 -0.16 9.52
CA VAL A 200 6.22 -0.10 8.17
C VAL A 200 5.31 0.65 7.22
N VAL A 201 5.91 1.26 6.21
CA VAL A 201 5.22 1.67 4.99
C VAL A 201 5.19 0.48 4.01
N GLY A 202 4.15 0.35 3.19
CA GLY A 202 4.05 -0.76 2.25
C GLY A 202 3.04 -0.54 1.11
N PRO A 203 3.19 -1.27 0.00
CA PRO A 203 2.33 -1.13 -1.17
C PRO A 203 0.97 -1.81 -0.99
N MET A 204 -0.03 -1.24 -1.66
CA MET A 204 -1.40 -1.74 -1.80
C MET A 204 -1.78 -1.67 -3.29
N ALA A 205 -2.41 -2.73 -3.84
CA ALA A 205 -2.78 -2.79 -5.25
C ALA A 205 -3.82 -3.89 -5.51
N ARG A 206 -4.42 -3.93 -6.70
CA ARG A 206 -5.35 -5.03 -7.09
C ARG A 206 -4.66 -6.35 -7.36
N THR A 207 -3.36 -6.34 -7.68
CA THR A 207 -2.60 -7.56 -8.01
C THR A 207 -1.27 -7.64 -7.29
N VAL A 208 -0.80 -8.88 -7.06
CA VAL A 208 0.54 -9.15 -6.51
C VAL A 208 1.65 -8.66 -7.45
N GLY A 209 1.41 -8.70 -8.77
CA GLY A 209 2.36 -8.16 -9.76
C GLY A 209 2.58 -6.67 -9.58
N ASP A 210 1.52 -5.89 -9.37
CA ASP A 210 1.64 -4.46 -9.10
C ASP A 210 2.30 -4.20 -7.74
N LEU A 211 1.97 -4.97 -6.69
CA LEU A 211 2.66 -4.88 -5.39
C LEU A 211 4.18 -5.05 -5.53
N LYS A 212 4.63 -6.01 -6.36
CA LYS A 212 6.04 -6.26 -6.62
C LYS A 212 6.72 -5.03 -7.24
N VAL A 213 6.11 -4.43 -8.27
CA VAL A 213 6.68 -3.23 -8.92
C VAL A 213 6.77 -2.07 -7.95
N LEU A 214 5.70 -1.79 -7.18
CA LEU A 214 5.73 -0.72 -6.18
C LEU A 214 6.81 -0.98 -5.12
N PHE A 215 6.92 -2.22 -4.63
CA PHE A 215 7.95 -2.60 -3.66
C PHE A 215 9.37 -2.38 -4.20
N GLU A 216 9.65 -2.81 -5.43
CA GLU A 216 10.95 -2.64 -6.09
C GLU A 216 11.31 -1.16 -6.28
N VAL A 217 10.33 -0.31 -6.58
CA VAL A 217 10.54 1.14 -6.72
C VAL A 217 10.79 1.81 -5.37
N MET A 218 10.03 1.45 -4.34
CA MET A 218 10.10 2.12 -3.03
C MET A 218 11.30 1.70 -2.18
N GLN A 219 11.85 0.50 -2.39
CA GLN A 219 12.89 -0.08 -1.54
C GLN A 219 14.24 0.63 -1.65
N GLY A 220 15.10 0.37 -0.66
CA GLY A 220 16.48 0.85 -0.60
C GLY A 220 16.74 1.71 0.64
N PRO A 221 18.02 1.86 1.03
CA PRO A 221 18.44 2.60 2.22
C PRO A 221 18.05 4.08 2.14
N ASP A 222 17.98 4.74 3.28
CA ASP A 222 17.62 6.14 3.39
C ASP A 222 18.33 6.76 4.61
N ASP A 223 19.00 7.89 4.43
CA ASP A 223 19.79 8.53 5.49
C ASP A 223 18.90 9.06 6.63
N GLY A 224 17.63 9.37 6.34
CA GLY A 224 16.65 9.79 7.34
C GLY A 224 16.10 8.65 8.21
N ASP A 225 16.30 7.39 7.79
CA ASP A 225 15.81 6.20 8.47
C ASP A 225 16.94 5.19 8.67
N THR A 226 17.58 5.26 9.84
CA THR A 226 18.66 4.33 10.22
C THR A 226 18.25 2.86 10.27
N CYS A 227 16.95 2.55 10.28
CA CYS A 227 16.46 1.18 10.20
C CYS A 227 16.34 0.69 8.75
N ALA A 228 16.39 1.58 7.75
CA ALA A 228 16.30 1.25 6.33
C ALA A 228 17.58 0.53 5.85
N ALA A 229 17.55 -0.80 5.91
CA ALA A 229 18.71 -1.63 5.64
C ALA A 229 19.01 -1.75 4.12
N PRO A 230 20.28 -1.71 3.69
CA PRO A 230 20.68 -1.83 2.29
C PRO A 230 20.67 -3.30 1.82
N VAL A 231 19.53 -3.96 1.92
CA VAL A 231 19.38 -5.38 1.55
C VAL A 231 18.95 -5.49 0.08
N PRO A 232 19.69 -6.17 -0.80
CA PRO A 232 19.27 -6.39 -2.18
C PRO A 232 17.89 -7.05 -2.27
N VAL A 233 17.13 -6.77 -3.33
CA VAL A 233 15.92 -7.54 -3.66
C VAL A 233 16.37 -8.79 -4.40
N THR A 234 15.87 -9.96 -3.99
CA THR A 234 16.06 -11.20 -4.75
C THR A 234 14.73 -11.93 -4.80
N TRP A 235 14.24 -12.21 -6.00
CA TRP A 235 13.05 -13.00 -6.21
C TRP A 235 13.45 -14.44 -6.52
N PRO A 236 12.88 -15.43 -5.82
CA PRO A 236 13.14 -16.83 -6.14
C PRO A 236 12.59 -17.16 -7.53
N ALA A 237 13.25 -18.07 -8.23
CA ALA A 237 12.75 -18.63 -9.48
C ALA A 237 11.57 -19.58 -9.22
N ASP A 238 10.71 -19.78 -10.22
CA ASP A 238 9.50 -20.62 -10.09
C ASP A 238 9.80 -22.03 -9.57
N HIS A 239 10.89 -22.65 -10.05
CA HIS A 239 11.29 -23.97 -9.61
C HIS A 239 11.74 -24.01 -8.13
N GLU A 240 12.25 -22.91 -7.59
CA GLU A 240 12.60 -22.78 -6.18
C GLU A 240 11.35 -22.60 -5.34
N LEU A 241 10.38 -21.81 -5.82
CA LEU A 241 9.08 -21.64 -5.19
C LEU A 241 8.40 -22.99 -5.02
N MET A 242 8.26 -23.79 -6.08
CA MET A 242 7.59 -25.10 -6.03
C MET A 242 8.19 -26.11 -5.05
N ARG A 243 9.43 -25.88 -4.59
CA ARG A 243 10.12 -26.72 -3.59
C ARG A 243 9.99 -26.20 -2.16
N ARG A 244 9.41 -25.03 -1.94
CA ARG A 244 9.23 -24.44 -0.60
C ARG A 244 8.16 -25.21 0.18
N LYS A 245 8.47 -25.49 1.45
CA LYS A 245 7.50 -26.02 2.41
C LYS A 245 6.63 -24.87 2.92
N ILE A 246 5.31 -25.04 2.86
CA ILE A 246 4.36 -24.04 3.36
C ILE A 246 3.79 -24.54 4.69
N GLY A 247 4.14 -23.81 5.76
CA GLY A 247 3.47 -23.95 7.05
C GLY A 247 2.10 -23.27 7.00
N TYR A 248 1.08 -23.93 7.55
CA TYR A 248 -0.26 -23.33 7.69
C TYR A 248 -0.86 -23.66 9.05
N PHE A 249 -1.72 -22.77 9.54
CA PHE A 249 -2.59 -22.97 10.70
C PHE A 249 -4.01 -22.51 10.32
N GLU A 250 -5.01 -23.10 10.95
CA GLU A 250 -6.44 -22.82 10.67
C GLU A 250 -7.09 -21.97 11.76
N ASP A 251 -6.42 -21.84 12.89
CA ASP A 251 -6.89 -21.17 14.10
C ASP A 251 -5.65 -20.61 14.80
N ASP A 252 -5.66 -19.32 15.11
CA ASP A 252 -4.59 -18.69 15.88
C ASP A 252 -4.78 -18.92 17.39
N GLY A 253 -5.98 -19.33 17.83
CA GLY A 253 -6.40 -19.51 19.22
C GLY A 253 -7.22 -18.32 19.74
N PRO A 254 -6.65 -17.09 19.78
CA PRO A 254 -7.35 -15.91 20.30
C PRO A 254 -8.55 -15.44 19.48
N THR A 255 -8.55 -15.62 18.16
CA THR A 255 -9.55 -15.02 17.27
C THR A 255 -10.44 -16.10 16.66
N ALA A 256 -11.66 -16.25 17.18
CA ALA A 256 -12.63 -17.14 16.57
C ALA A 256 -12.93 -16.71 15.13
N VAL A 257 -12.81 -17.65 14.18
CA VAL A 257 -13.15 -17.48 12.75
C VAL A 257 -14.30 -18.43 12.38
N PRO A 258 -15.57 -18.10 12.70
CA PRO A 258 -16.69 -19.03 12.58
C PRO A 258 -17.04 -19.40 11.13
N TRP A 259 -16.85 -18.48 10.19
CA TRP A 259 -17.25 -18.63 8.78
C TRP A 259 -16.12 -19.04 7.83
N LEU A 260 -14.86 -19.00 8.29
CA LEU A 260 -13.66 -19.29 7.48
C LEU A 260 -13.25 -20.77 7.51
N ARG A 261 -14.15 -21.67 7.93
CA ARG A 261 -13.94 -23.11 7.90
C ARG A 261 -14.20 -23.66 6.48
N GLN A 262 -13.12 -23.63 5.68
CA GLN A 262 -12.77 -24.45 4.51
C GLN A 262 -13.81 -24.67 3.38
N LYS A 263 -13.50 -24.09 2.19
CA LYS A 263 -13.56 -24.79 0.87
C LYS A 263 -12.63 -24.11 -0.15
N SER A 264 -11.32 -24.25 -0.02
CA SER A 264 -10.38 -23.92 -1.13
C SER A 264 -8.99 -24.49 -0.88
N ALA A 265 -8.87 -25.81 -0.80
CA ALA A 265 -7.59 -26.43 -0.50
C ALA A 265 -7.31 -27.71 -1.28
N GLY A 266 -7.67 -27.79 -2.56
CA GLY A 266 -7.25 -28.88 -3.44
C GLY A 266 -7.00 -28.37 -4.86
N GLN A 267 -5.72 -28.20 -5.24
CA GLN A 267 -5.23 -28.32 -6.64
C GLN A 267 -3.76 -27.93 -6.85
N PHE A 268 -3.09 -27.29 -5.90
CA PHE A 268 -1.70 -26.86 -6.10
C PHE A 268 -0.72 -27.83 -5.43
N GLY A 269 0.27 -28.33 -6.18
CA GLY A 269 1.23 -29.39 -5.80
C GLY A 269 2.26 -29.03 -4.71
N TRP A 270 1.88 -28.25 -3.69
CA TRP A 270 2.74 -27.84 -2.59
C TRP A 270 2.79 -28.88 -1.48
N GLN A 271 3.98 -29.10 -0.91
CA GLN A 271 4.11 -29.85 0.33
C GLN A 271 3.65 -28.98 1.51
N ARG A 272 2.55 -29.41 2.16
CA ARG A 272 1.94 -28.73 3.30
C ARG A 272 2.36 -29.36 4.61
N MET A 273 2.67 -28.54 5.60
CA MET A 273 2.89 -28.99 6.97
C MET A 273 1.94 -28.23 7.89
N ARG A 274 1.07 -28.95 8.61
CA ARG A 274 0.22 -28.34 9.62
C ARG A 274 1.11 -27.91 10.78
N TRP A 275 1.24 -26.61 10.98
CA TRP A 275 2.00 -26.06 12.08
C TRP A 275 1.08 -25.96 13.30
N ARG A 276 1.45 -26.63 14.40
CA ARG A 276 0.83 -26.41 15.71
C ARG A 276 1.80 -25.55 16.51
N THR A 277 1.43 -24.31 16.81
CA THR A 277 2.14 -23.50 17.79
C THR A 277 1.81 -24.01 19.20
N PRO A 278 2.77 -24.49 20.00
CA PRO A 278 2.47 -24.91 21.37
C PRO A 278 2.25 -23.72 22.33
N ASP A 279 2.78 -22.52 22.04
CA ASP A 279 2.89 -21.45 23.04
C ASP A 279 2.66 -20.03 22.49
N PHE A 280 1.48 -19.74 21.95
CA PHE A 280 1.03 -18.34 21.81
C PHE A 280 0.55 -17.82 23.18
N ARG A 281 1.45 -17.74 24.17
CA ARG A 281 1.16 -17.12 25.48
C ARG A 281 1.59 -15.66 25.45
N TRP A 282 0.62 -14.74 25.56
CA TRP A 282 0.89 -13.36 25.94
C TRP A 282 1.39 -13.34 27.39
N SER A 283 2.69 -13.18 27.60
CA SER A 283 3.22 -12.95 28.96
C SER A 283 2.83 -11.56 29.42
N HIS A 284 1.85 -11.47 30.33
CA HIS A 284 1.62 -10.27 31.12
C HIS A 284 2.83 -10.08 32.06
N PHE A 285 3.45 -8.91 32.02
CA PHE A 285 4.35 -8.48 33.09
C PHE A 285 3.50 -8.31 34.36
N ALA A 286 3.76 -9.12 35.37
CA ALA A 286 3.37 -8.85 36.75
C ALA A 286 4.65 -8.75 37.61
N PRO A 287 4.71 -7.82 38.58
CA PRO A 287 5.95 -7.39 39.21
C PRO A 287 6.55 -8.51 40.07
N ARG A 288 7.89 -8.54 40.11
CA ARG A 288 8.64 -9.41 41.02
C ARG A 288 8.29 -9.04 42.46
N VAL A 289 7.87 -10.02 43.24
CA VAL A 289 8.04 -10.09 44.70
C VAL A 289 8.69 -11.43 44.99
#